data_AF-A0A843VDQ4-F1
#
_entry.id   AF-A0A843VDQ4-F1
#
_cell.length_a   1.000
_cell.length_b   1.000
_cell.length_c   1.000
_cell.angle_alpha   90.00
_cell.angle_beta   90.00
_cell.angle_gamma   90.00
#
_symmetry.space_group_name_H-M   'P 1'
#
loop_
_entity.id
_entity.type
_entity.pdbx_description
1 polymer ?
#
loop_
_entity_poly.entity_id
_entity_poly.type
_entity_poly.pdbx_seq_one_letter_code
_entity_poly.pdbx_strand_id
1 'polypeptide(L)'
;IQKFTHEMQDGWGLATDGKVLFGSDGTSTLYQMDPQNFKVMKRSTVKYEGRSVSDLNELEYINGEIWANIWQSDCIARISVEDGQVNGWILLHKLRKELIDSGHNNIDVLNGIAWDETNKRLFVTGKLWPKLYEIKLQALSHPLNDSISNVCRL
;
A
#
# COMPACT_ATOMS: atom_id res chain seq x y z
N ILE A 1 14.67 -23.18 -14.35
CA ILE A 1 14.15 -22.18 -13.39
C ILE A 1 15.35 -21.67 -12.59
N GLN A 2 15.68 -20.38 -12.68
CA GLN A 2 16.67 -19.77 -11.79
C GLN A 2 16.03 -19.51 -10.43
N LYS A 3 16.80 -19.69 -9.36
CA LYS A 3 16.37 -19.44 -7.98
C LYS A 3 17.18 -18.28 -7.43
N PHE A 4 16.56 -17.49 -6.56
CA PHE A 4 17.21 -16.46 -5.77
C PHE A 4 16.76 -16.59 -4.31
N THR A 5 17.44 -15.88 -3.42
CA THR A 5 17.10 -15.79 -1.99
C THR A 5 16.97 -14.33 -1.62
N HIS A 6 16.01 -14.00 -0.75
CA HIS A 6 15.83 -12.66 -0.20
C HIS A 6 15.82 -12.71 1.34
N GLU A 7 15.97 -11.55 1.98
CA GLU A 7 16.02 -11.45 3.44
C GLU A 7 14.69 -10.96 4.08
N MET A 8 13.62 -10.81 3.29
CA MET A 8 12.26 -10.63 3.82
C MET A 8 11.75 -11.90 4.50
N GLN A 9 10.89 -11.77 5.51
CA GLN A 9 10.36 -12.92 6.26
C GLN A 9 9.31 -13.71 5.46
N ASP A 10 8.61 -13.00 4.58
CA ASP A 10 7.65 -13.50 3.59
C ASP A 10 7.72 -12.58 2.34
N GLY A 11 6.94 -12.84 1.30
CA GLY A 11 6.85 -12.00 0.11
C GLY A 11 5.41 -11.57 -0.17
N TRP A 12 5.08 -10.30 0.12
CA TRP A 12 3.73 -9.76 -0.04
C TRP A 12 3.66 -8.81 -1.24
N GLY A 13 4.13 -7.56 -1.08
CA GLY A 13 4.14 -6.56 -2.14
C GLY A 13 5.53 -6.21 -2.62
N LEU A 14 5.63 -5.80 -3.89
CA LEU A 14 6.85 -5.26 -4.50
C LEU A 14 6.52 -3.99 -5.29
N ALA A 15 7.41 -3.01 -5.24
CA ALA A 15 7.36 -1.81 -6.07
C ALA A 15 8.76 -1.40 -6.51
N THR A 16 8.89 -0.44 -7.42
CA THR A 16 10.19 0.08 -7.86
C THR A 16 10.11 1.54 -8.25
N ASP A 17 11.19 2.28 -7.97
CA ASP A 17 11.44 3.62 -8.52
C ASP A 17 12.21 3.58 -9.86
N GLY A 18 12.36 2.38 -10.44
CA GLY A 18 13.18 2.11 -11.62
C GLY A 18 14.68 1.89 -11.33
N LYS A 19 15.13 2.06 -10.09
CA LYS A 19 16.53 1.86 -9.67
C LYS A 19 16.69 0.76 -8.64
N VAL A 20 15.77 0.71 -7.67
CA VAL A 20 15.76 -0.28 -6.59
C VAL A 20 14.41 -0.99 -6.53
N LEU A 21 14.38 -2.15 -5.87
CA LEU A 21 13.12 -2.79 -5.50
C LEU A 21 12.75 -2.39 -4.08
N PHE A 22 11.47 -2.12 -3.86
CA PHE A 22 10.87 -2.00 -2.55
C PHE A 22 10.06 -3.26 -2.27
N GLY A 23 10.08 -3.75 -1.04
CA GLY A 23 9.35 -4.96 -0.65
C GLY A 23 8.67 -4.85 0.69
N SER A 24 7.56 -5.57 0.83
CA SER A 24 6.81 -5.78 2.07
C SER A 24 6.62 -7.27 2.33
N ASP A 25 6.46 -7.63 3.60
CA ASP A 25 6.29 -9.01 4.05
C ASP A 25 5.17 -9.17 5.09
N GLY A 26 4.22 -8.23 5.10
CA GLY A 26 3.15 -8.17 6.10
C GLY A 26 3.58 -7.63 7.46
N THR A 27 4.88 -7.45 7.73
CA THR A 27 5.34 -6.74 8.92
C THR A 27 5.29 -5.22 8.72
N SER A 28 5.81 -4.47 9.70
CA SER A 28 6.04 -3.02 9.56
C SER A 28 7.34 -2.66 8.85
N THR A 29 8.06 -3.63 8.28
CA THR A 29 9.34 -3.38 7.62
C THR A 29 9.13 -3.13 6.13
N LEU A 30 9.59 -1.97 5.65
CA LEU A 30 9.77 -1.69 4.24
C LEU A 30 11.24 -1.99 3.87
N TYR A 31 11.41 -2.90 2.91
CA TYR A 31 12.71 -3.33 2.42
C TYR A 31 13.09 -2.53 1.18
N GLN A 32 14.35 -2.12 1.06
CA GLN A 32 14.94 -1.62 -0.19
C GLN A 32 16.01 -2.62 -0.64
N MET A 33 15.92 -3.12 -1.87
CA MET A 33 16.71 -4.23 -2.38
C MET A 33 17.37 -3.89 -3.72
N ASP A 34 18.56 -4.43 -3.92
CA ASP A 34 19.28 -4.36 -5.19
C ASP A 34 18.57 -5.26 -6.22
N PRO A 35 18.14 -4.74 -7.38
CA PRO A 35 17.39 -5.52 -8.37
C PRO A 35 18.23 -6.62 -9.06
N GLN A 36 19.57 -6.53 -9.02
CA GLN A 36 20.44 -7.50 -9.70
C GLN A 36 20.65 -8.76 -8.87
N ASN A 37 20.68 -8.63 -7.54
CA ASN A 37 21.03 -9.72 -6.63
C ASN A 37 20.05 -9.93 -5.47
N PHE A 38 19.00 -9.11 -5.36
CA PHE A 38 17.92 -9.16 -4.36
C PHE A 38 18.38 -9.01 -2.90
N LYS A 39 19.62 -8.56 -2.66
CA LYS A 39 20.10 -8.28 -1.30
C LYS A 39 19.45 -7.02 -0.76
N VAL A 40 19.16 -7.03 0.54
CA VAL A 40 18.58 -5.88 1.23
C VAL A 40 19.67 -4.84 1.46
N MET A 41 19.49 -3.66 0.88
CA MET A 41 20.35 -2.50 1.07
C MET A 41 19.94 -1.68 2.29
N LYS A 42 18.64 -1.62 2.57
CA LYS A 42 18.06 -0.85 3.68
C LYS A 42 16.77 -1.50 4.19
N ARG A 43 16.55 -1.38 5.50
CA ARG A 43 15.29 -1.72 6.17
C ARG A 43 14.79 -0.47 6.88
N SER A 44 13.53 -0.11 6.67
CA SER A 44 12.87 1.00 7.35
C SER A 44 11.63 0.47 8.07
N THR A 45 11.50 0.77 9.37
CA THR A 45 10.23 0.51 10.07
C THR A 45 9.23 1.60 9.71
N VAL A 46 8.11 1.21 9.12
CA VAL A 46 7.02 2.11 8.78
C VAL A 46 6.29 2.54 10.04
N LYS A 47 6.11 3.86 10.22
CA LYS A 47 5.52 4.42 11.43
C LYS A 47 4.50 5.52 11.14
N TYR A 48 3.46 5.56 11.96
CA TYR A 48 2.50 6.66 12.03
C TYR A 48 2.36 7.10 13.48
N GLU A 49 2.55 8.40 13.75
CA GLU A 49 2.49 8.97 15.11
C GLU A 49 3.34 8.20 16.14
N GLY A 50 4.52 7.75 15.71
CA GLY A 50 5.48 7.01 16.55
C GLY A 50 5.16 5.52 16.74
N ARG A 51 4.02 5.03 16.25
CA ARG A 51 3.63 3.60 16.29
C ARG A 51 3.98 2.92 14.98
N SER A 52 4.44 1.67 15.05
CA SER A 52 4.69 0.87 13.85
C SER A 52 3.38 0.54 13.14
N VAL A 53 3.39 0.58 11.81
CA VAL A 53 2.25 0.19 10.96
C VAL A 53 2.57 -1.17 10.34
N SER A 54 1.89 -2.22 10.77
CA SER A 54 2.03 -3.58 10.21
C SER A 54 1.11 -3.80 9.01
N ASP A 55 1.08 -5.04 8.52
CA ASP A 55 0.14 -5.51 7.51
C ASP A 55 0.29 -4.81 6.15
N LEU A 56 1.50 -4.31 5.88
CA LEU A 56 1.89 -3.77 4.58
C LEU A 56 1.76 -4.86 3.52
N ASN A 57 0.82 -4.68 2.59
CA ASN A 57 0.53 -5.66 1.54
C ASN A 57 1.02 -5.13 0.20
N GLU A 58 0.14 -4.95 -0.79
CA GLU A 58 0.52 -4.36 -2.08
C GLU A 58 1.25 -3.02 -1.92
N LEU A 59 2.26 -2.80 -2.76
CA LEU A 59 3.04 -1.58 -2.82
C LEU A 59 2.94 -0.94 -4.22
N GLU A 60 2.98 0.38 -4.28
CA GLU A 60 3.23 1.12 -5.53
C GLU A 60 4.14 2.33 -5.25
N TYR A 61 5.10 2.60 -6.14
CA TYR A 61 5.94 3.78 -6.03
C TYR A 61 5.31 4.95 -6.77
N ILE A 62 5.03 6.05 -6.07
CA ILE A 62 4.35 7.22 -6.62
C ILE A 62 5.06 8.49 -6.16
N ASN A 63 5.74 9.17 -7.09
CA ASN A 63 6.34 10.49 -6.89
C ASN A 63 7.21 10.62 -5.62
N GLY A 64 8.08 9.64 -5.35
CA GLY A 64 8.97 9.66 -4.19
C GLY A 64 8.44 8.97 -2.93
N GLU A 65 7.20 8.48 -2.95
CA GLU A 65 6.59 7.76 -1.83
C GLU A 65 6.31 6.30 -2.21
N ILE A 66 6.29 5.43 -1.21
CA ILE A 66 5.71 4.10 -1.34
C ILE A 66 4.29 4.15 -0.80
N TRP A 67 3.34 3.75 -1.63
CA TRP A 67 1.94 3.64 -1.25
C TRP A 67 1.65 2.19 -0.96
N ALA A 68 1.21 1.89 0.26
CA ALA A 68 0.98 0.52 0.71
C ALA A 68 -0.48 0.30 1.09
N ASN A 69 -1.10 -0.74 0.55
CA ASN A 69 -2.33 -1.27 1.14
C ASN A 69 -2.04 -1.79 2.55
N ILE A 70 -2.92 -1.50 3.51
CA ILE A 70 -2.90 -2.15 4.82
C ILE A 70 -3.92 -3.29 4.81
N TRP A 71 -3.44 -4.53 4.93
CA TRP A 71 -4.26 -5.73 4.82
C TRP A 71 -5.40 -5.73 5.84
N GLN A 72 -6.55 -6.25 5.44
CA GLN A 72 -7.82 -6.22 6.20
C GLN A 72 -8.36 -4.82 6.55
N SER A 73 -7.84 -3.76 5.95
CA SER A 73 -8.42 -2.41 6.01
C SER A 73 -8.82 -1.92 4.61
N ASP A 74 -9.55 -0.80 4.55
CA ASP A 74 -9.79 -0.07 3.30
C ASP A 74 -8.90 1.19 3.20
N CYS A 75 -7.69 1.12 3.76
CA CYS A 75 -6.73 2.21 3.80
C CYS A 75 -5.48 1.94 2.94
N ILE A 76 -4.90 3.04 2.43
CA ILE A 76 -3.56 3.06 1.85
C ILE A 76 -2.71 4.06 2.64
N ALA A 77 -1.54 3.63 3.08
CA ALA A 77 -0.53 4.48 3.71
C ALA A 77 0.37 5.09 2.64
N ARG A 78 0.65 6.40 2.73
CA ARG A 78 1.65 7.09 1.92
C ARG A 78 2.95 7.21 2.71
N ILE A 79 3.95 6.44 2.35
CA ILE A 79 5.15 6.19 3.15
C ILE A 79 6.35 6.89 2.51
N SER A 80 7.06 7.69 3.29
CA SER A 80 8.36 8.25 2.93
C SER A 80 9.40 7.13 2.79
N VAL A 81 10.09 7.07 1.64
CA VAL A 81 11.20 6.12 1.42
C VAL A 81 12.47 6.50 2.20
N GLU A 82 12.56 7.75 2.66
CA GLU A 82 13.73 8.27 3.37
C GLU A 82 13.81 7.72 4.79
N ASP A 83 12.69 7.67 5.51
CA ASP A 83 12.66 7.38 6.95
C ASP A 83 11.54 6.43 7.38
N GLY A 84 10.63 6.04 6.48
CA GLY A 84 9.51 5.16 6.77
C GLY A 84 8.34 5.86 7.47
N GLN A 85 8.33 7.19 7.60
CA GLN A 85 7.18 7.88 8.16
C GLN A 85 5.99 7.85 7.19
N VAL A 86 4.79 7.65 7.74
CA VAL A 86 3.55 7.78 6.99
C VAL A 86 3.18 9.26 6.91
N ASN A 87 3.32 9.84 5.72
CA ASN A 87 3.02 11.24 5.42
C ASN A 87 1.53 11.53 5.24
N GLY A 88 0.73 10.48 5.02
CA GLY A 88 -0.71 10.62 4.85
C GLY A 88 -1.42 9.30 4.62
N TRP A 89 -2.74 9.36 4.72
CA TRP A 89 -3.64 8.23 4.59
C TRP A 89 -4.67 8.47 3.51
N ILE A 90 -5.00 7.42 2.76
CA ILE A 90 -6.05 7.44 1.76
C ILE A 90 -7.11 6.44 2.22
N LEU A 91 -8.35 6.91 2.32
CA LEU A 91 -9.48 6.13 2.83
C LEU A 91 -10.40 5.75 1.66
N LEU A 92 -10.54 4.45 1.40
CA LEU A 92 -11.25 3.92 0.24
C LEU A 92 -12.48 3.06 0.60
N HIS A 93 -12.93 3.10 1.86
CA HIS A 93 -14.08 2.33 2.37
C HIS A 93 -15.35 2.44 1.50
N LYS A 94 -15.55 3.58 0.83
CA LYS A 94 -16.70 3.80 -0.07
C LYS A 94 -16.69 2.89 -1.29
N LEU A 95 -15.53 2.54 -1.84
CA LEU A 95 -15.43 1.68 -3.03
C LEU A 95 -15.91 0.26 -2.72
N ARG A 96 -15.39 -0.32 -1.63
CA ARG A 96 -15.80 -1.66 -1.19
C ARG A 96 -17.27 -1.68 -0.78
N LYS A 97 -17.73 -0.64 -0.07
CA LYS A 97 -19.13 -0.49 0.30
C LYS A 97 -20.05 -0.44 -0.92
N GLU A 98 -19.70 0.32 -1.96
CA GLU A 98 -20.49 0.38 -3.21
C GLU A 98 -20.65 -1.00 -3.84
N LEU A 99 -19.58 -1.80 -3.88
CA LEU A 99 -19.62 -3.17 -4.42
C LEU A 99 -20.55 -4.08 -3.61
N ILE A 100 -20.47 -4.03 -2.28
CA ILE A 100 -21.34 -4.80 -1.37
C ILE A 100 -22.79 -4.36 -1.54
N ASP A 101 -23.06 -3.06 -1.52
CA ASP A 101 -24.41 -2.50 -1.69
C ASP A 101 -25.00 -2.85 -3.07
N SER A 102 -24.14 -3.09 -4.08
CA SER A 102 -24.53 -3.58 -5.42
C SER A 102 -24.72 -5.10 -5.51
N GLY A 103 -24.62 -5.83 -4.40
CA GLY A 103 -24.88 -7.28 -4.32
C GLY A 103 -23.65 -8.17 -4.53
N HIS A 104 -22.44 -7.60 -4.61
CA HIS A 104 -21.21 -8.38 -4.75
C HIS A 104 -20.70 -8.87 -3.39
N ASN A 105 -21.34 -9.89 -2.82
CA ASN A 105 -21.04 -10.39 -1.47
C ASN A 105 -19.83 -11.35 -1.40
N ASN A 106 -19.32 -11.83 -2.53
CA ASN A 106 -18.19 -12.76 -2.61
C ASN A 106 -16.85 -12.06 -2.92
N ILE A 107 -16.77 -10.75 -2.66
CA ILE A 107 -15.53 -9.98 -2.78
C ILE A 107 -14.70 -10.09 -1.50
N ASP A 108 -13.39 -9.95 -1.62
CA ASP A 108 -12.47 -9.96 -0.49
C ASP A 108 -11.92 -8.52 -0.27
N VAL A 109 -10.73 -8.37 0.29
CA VAL A 109 -10.12 -7.11 0.70
C VAL A 109 -9.65 -6.24 -0.48
N LEU A 110 -9.57 -4.92 -0.22
CA LEU A 110 -8.82 -3.99 -1.04
C LEU A 110 -7.35 -4.45 -1.12
N ASN A 111 -6.82 -4.60 -2.34
CA ASN A 111 -5.43 -4.96 -2.61
C ASN A 111 -5.14 -4.76 -4.10
N GLY A 112 -4.16 -3.93 -4.44
CA GLY A 112 -3.84 -3.60 -5.83
C GLY A 112 -3.87 -2.10 -6.03
N ILE A 113 -2.70 -1.51 -6.31
CA ILE A 113 -2.48 -0.10 -6.60
C ILE A 113 -1.63 -0.04 -7.86
N ALA A 114 -1.96 0.83 -8.80
CA ALA A 114 -1.12 1.05 -9.97
C ALA A 114 -1.11 2.52 -10.35
N TRP A 115 0.07 3.01 -10.74
CA TRP A 115 0.30 4.40 -11.11
C TRP A 115 0.73 4.53 -12.58
N ASP A 116 -0.06 5.26 -13.34
CA ASP A 116 0.32 5.72 -14.66
C ASP A 116 1.04 7.07 -14.53
N GLU A 117 2.37 7.04 -14.51
CA GLU A 117 3.17 8.24 -14.38
C GLU A 117 3.00 9.21 -15.56
N THR A 118 2.72 8.70 -16.77
CA THR A 118 2.63 9.53 -17.99
C THR A 118 1.36 10.36 -17.99
N ASN A 119 0.22 9.72 -17.70
CA ASN A 119 -1.09 10.39 -17.72
C ASN A 119 -1.56 10.83 -16.33
N LYS A 120 -0.77 10.57 -15.28
CA LYS A 120 -1.07 10.89 -13.88
C LYS A 120 -2.37 10.27 -13.38
N ARG A 121 -2.58 8.98 -13.70
CA ARG A 121 -3.79 8.23 -13.32
C ARG A 121 -3.46 7.20 -12.25
N LEU A 122 -4.31 7.15 -11.22
CA LEU A 122 -4.20 6.21 -10.12
C LEU A 122 -5.30 5.17 -10.24
N PHE A 123 -4.92 3.90 -10.22
CA PHE A 123 -5.84 2.78 -10.28
C PHE A 123 -5.79 1.97 -8.99
N VAL A 124 -6.96 1.52 -8.54
CA VAL A 124 -7.11 0.64 -7.38
C VAL A 124 -8.12 -0.46 -7.65
N THR A 125 -7.93 -1.60 -7.01
CA THR A 125 -8.84 -2.75 -7.06
C THR A 125 -8.75 -3.57 -5.77
N GLY A 126 -9.38 -4.74 -5.74
CA GLY A 126 -9.27 -5.68 -4.65
C GLY A 126 -9.38 -7.13 -5.09
N LYS A 127 -9.11 -8.02 -4.14
CA LYS A 127 -9.16 -9.46 -4.35
C LYS A 127 -10.60 -9.87 -4.66
N LEU A 128 -10.79 -10.50 -5.82
CA LEU A 128 -12.11 -10.90 -6.35
C LEU A 128 -13.08 -9.75 -6.61
N TRP A 129 -12.60 -8.50 -6.68
CA TRP A 129 -13.46 -7.37 -7.02
C TRP A 129 -13.87 -7.44 -8.50
N PRO A 130 -15.13 -7.16 -8.84
CA PRO A 130 -15.61 -7.18 -10.23
C PRO A 130 -15.25 -5.89 -11.00
N LYS A 131 -14.62 -4.92 -10.34
CA LYS A 131 -14.27 -3.61 -10.91
C LYS A 131 -12.84 -3.23 -10.55
N LEU A 132 -12.18 -2.56 -11.49
CA LEU A 132 -10.99 -1.75 -11.27
C LEU A 132 -11.40 -0.27 -11.40
N TYR A 133 -10.94 0.56 -10.48
CA TYR A 133 -11.30 1.97 -10.41
C TYR A 133 -10.11 2.84 -10.79
N GLU A 134 -10.32 3.79 -11.70
CA GLU A 134 -9.48 4.99 -11.76
C GLU A 134 -10.00 5.98 -10.70
N ILE A 135 -9.12 6.50 -9.85
CA ILE A 135 -9.50 7.40 -8.75
C ILE A 135 -8.71 8.71 -8.78
N LYS A 136 -9.33 9.76 -8.23
CA LYS A 136 -8.68 11.04 -7.97
C LYS A 136 -8.80 11.39 -6.50
N LEU A 137 -7.68 11.67 -5.85
CA LEU A 137 -7.66 12.02 -4.44
C LEU A 137 -8.17 13.44 -4.22
N GLN A 138 -8.90 13.62 -3.13
CA GLN A 138 -9.32 14.92 -2.62
C GLN A 138 -8.89 15.00 -1.16
N ALA A 139 -8.31 16.14 -0.78
CA ALA A 139 -8.04 16.40 0.62
C ALA A 139 -9.35 16.43 1.40
N LEU A 140 -9.35 15.84 2.59
CA LEU A 140 -10.50 15.94 3.49
C LEU A 140 -10.71 17.41 3.85
N SER A 141 -11.91 17.92 3.60
CA SER A 141 -12.29 19.30 3.94
C SER A 141 -12.85 19.44 5.37
N HIS A 142 -13.04 18.31 6.06
CA HIS A 142 -13.58 18.23 7.41
C HIS A 142 -12.85 17.12 8.19
N PRO A 143 -12.76 17.22 9.52
CA PRO A 143 -12.17 16.16 10.33
C PRO A 143 -12.95 14.86 10.19
N LEU A 144 -12.26 13.74 10.35
CA LEU A 144 -12.89 12.43 10.46
C LEU A 144 -13.66 12.34 11.79
N ASN A 145 -14.76 11.59 11.77
CA ASN A 145 -15.52 11.30 12.99
C ASN A 145 -14.77 10.37 13.96
N ASP A 146 -13.70 9.71 13.49
CA ASP A 146 -12.88 8.77 14.25
C ASP A 146 -11.39 8.96 13.88
N SER A 147 -10.50 8.48 14.74
CA SER A 147 -9.06 8.54 14.51
C SER A 147 -8.63 7.66 13.33
N ILE A 148 -7.55 8.04 12.66
CA ILE A 148 -6.96 7.22 11.59
C ILE A 148 -6.62 5.82 12.09
N SER A 149 -6.06 5.70 13.30
CA SER A 149 -5.71 4.40 13.88
C SER A 149 -6.91 3.48 13.98
N ASN A 150 -8.09 4.00 14.35
CA ASN A 150 -9.32 3.20 14.38
C ASN A 150 -9.83 2.86 12.98
N VAL A 151 -9.86 3.85 12.07
CA VAL A 151 -10.37 3.66 10.70
C VAL A 151 -9.51 2.66 9.91
N CYS A 152 -8.20 2.72 10.08
CA CYS A 152 -7.23 1.89 9.35
C CYS A 152 -6.76 0.67 10.13
N ARG A 153 -7.29 0.43 11.34
CA ARG A 153 -6.99 -0.75 12.19
C ARG A 153 -5.50 -0.88 12.52
N LEU A 154 -4.88 0.24 12.91
CA LEU A 154 -3.47 0.35 13.26
C LEU A 154 -3.18 -0.03 14.72
#